data_AF-A0A957V1R6-F1
#
_entry.id   AF-A0A957V1R6-F1
#
_cell.length_a   1.000
_cell.length_b   1.000
_cell.length_c   1.000
_cell.angle_alpha   90.00
_cell.angle_beta   90.00
_cell.angle_gamma   90.00
#
_symmetry.space_group_name_H-M   'P 1'
#
loop_
_entity.id
_entity.type
_entity.pdbx_description
1 polymer ?
#
loop_
_entity_poly.entity_id
_entity_poly.type
_entity_poly.pdbx_seq_one_letter_code
_entity_poly.pdbx_strand_id
1 'polypeptide(L)'
;YTYDNTAAIDGTAAFANASVSVTCWKPPVVKTANTSYNRVFDYDIVKTADPLEQTIYFTDTATFGYTLQVTKFIKEEYGFAVGGTIVIANPAPIDANLATI
;
A
#
# COMPACT_ATOMS: atom_id res chain seq x y z
N TYR A 1 34.58 -6.56 6.30
CA TYR A 1 34.98 -7.99 6.28
C TYR A 1 36.49 -8.02 6.16
N THR A 2 37.18 -8.87 6.91
CA THR A 2 38.63 -9.03 6.80
C THR A 2 38.91 -10.21 5.88
N TYR A 3 39.70 -9.98 4.84
CA TYR A 3 40.19 -11.02 3.96
C TYR A 3 41.65 -11.30 4.28
N ASP A 4 41.93 -12.55 4.66
CA ASP A 4 43.27 -13.02 4.94
C ASP A 4 43.84 -13.71 3.70
N ASN A 5 45.09 -13.38 3.38
CA ASN A 5 45.87 -14.04 2.34
C ASN A 5 47.11 -14.68 2.96
N THR A 6 47.35 -15.94 2.63
CA THR A 6 48.51 -16.71 3.07
C THR A 6 49.33 -17.12 1.86
N ALA A 7 50.59 -16.69 1.82
CA ALA A 7 51.57 -17.20 0.87
C ALA A 7 52.42 -18.28 1.56
N ALA A 8 52.63 -19.41 0.88
CA ALA A 8 53.47 -20.51 1.37
C ALA A 8 54.43 -20.97 0.27
N ILE A 9 55.59 -21.47 0.67
CA ILE A 9 56.58 -22.05 -0.25
C ILE A 9 56.43 -23.57 -0.22
N ASP A 10 56.07 -24.16 -1.36
CA ASP A 10 55.85 -25.60 -1.48
C ASP A 10 57.15 -26.39 -1.18
N GLY A 11 57.00 -27.53 -0.51
CA GLY A 11 58.12 -28.35 -0.03
C GLY A 11 58.85 -27.80 1.22
N THR A 12 58.34 -26.72 1.85
CA THR A 12 58.89 -26.17 3.10
C THR A 12 57.78 -25.90 4.14
N ALA A 13 58.16 -25.57 5.38
CA ALA A 13 57.23 -25.10 6.41
C ALA A 13 57.07 -23.56 6.43
N ALA A 14 57.63 -22.85 5.46
CA ALA A 14 57.63 -21.39 5.45
C ALA A 14 56.31 -20.83 4.90
N PHE A 15 55.71 -19.89 5.63
CA PHE A 15 54.53 -19.14 5.21
C PHE A 15 54.57 -17.69 5.72
N ALA A 16 53.82 -16.82 5.07
CA ALA A 16 53.57 -15.45 5.49
C ALA A 16 52.09 -15.11 5.31
N ASN A 17 51.54 -14.37 6.27
CA ASN A 17 50.14 -13.92 6.24
C ASN A 17 50.07 -12.41 6.06
N ALA A 18 49.05 -11.96 5.34
CA ALA A 18 48.65 -10.57 5.28
C ALA A 18 47.13 -10.48 5.28
N SER A 19 46.59 -9.41 5.85
CA SER A 19 45.14 -9.20 5.95
C SER A 19 44.75 -7.85 5.36
N VAL A 20 43.59 -7.79 4.70
CA VAL A 20 43.00 -6.53 4.23
C VAL A 20 41.58 -6.39 4.77
N SER A 21 41.25 -5.19 5.23
CA SER A 21 39.87 -4.83 5.58
C SER A 21 39.11 -4.40 4.34
N VAL A 22 38.12 -5.20 3.94
CA VAL A 22 37.21 -4.92 2.83
C VAL A 22 35.95 -4.25 3.37
N THR A 23 35.67 -3.06 2.86
CA THR A 23 34.41 -2.34 3.11
C THR A 23 33.46 -2.60 1.94
N CYS A 24 32.33 -3.26 2.21
CA CYS A 24 31.31 -3.53 1.20
C CYS A 24 30.19 -2.49 1.30
N TRP A 25 29.84 -1.88 0.18
CA TRP A 25 28.78 -0.89 0.08
C TRP A 25 27.55 -1.51 -0.56
N LYS A 26 26.41 -1.47 0.13
CA LYS A 26 25.12 -1.93 -0.40
C LYS A 26 24.20 -0.72 -0.56
N PRO A 27 23.74 -0.40 -1.78
CA PRO A 27 22.74 0.65 -1.98
C PRO A 27 21.48 0.37 -1.14
N PRO A 28 21.07 1.29 -0.25
CA PRO A 28 19.77 1.17 0.38
C PRO A 28 18.68 1.39 -0.67
N VAL A 29 17.55 0.69 -0.48
CA VAL A 29 16.35 0.88 -1.29
C VAL A 29 15.25 1.33 -0.36
N VAL A 30 14.73 2.54 -0.59
CA VAL A 30 13.58 3.09 0.12
C VAL A 30 12.43 3.23 -0.86
N LYS A 31 11.23 2.83 -0.44
CA LYS A 31 10.02 2.92 -1.27
C LYS A 31 8.87 3.51 -0.49
N THR A 32 8.06 4.30 -1.16
CA THR A 32 6.76 4.76 -0.67
C THR A 32 5.65 4.06 -1.46
N ALA A 33 4.49 3.90 -0.83
CA ALA A 33 3.29 3.36 -1.48
C ALA A 33 2.09 4.16 -1.01
N ASN A 34 1.54 4.96 -1.92
CA ASN A 34 0.30 5.69 -1.74
C ASN A 34 -0.77 4.99 -2.55
N THR A 35 -1.74 4.40 -1.86
CA THR A 35 -2.82 3.64 -2.48
C THR A 35 -4.07 4.50 -2.59
N SER A 36 -4.82 4.28 -3.66
CA SER A 36 -6.12 4.93 -3.86
C SER A 36 -7.07 4.01 -4.62
N TYR A 37 -8.37 4.19 -4.36
CA TYR A 37 -9.45 3.61 -5.14
C TYR A 37 -10.72 4.43 -4.93
N ASN A 38 -11.67 4.28 -5.85
CA ASN A 38 -13.00 4.86 -5.76
C ASN A 38 -13.99 3.81 -5.24
N ARG A 39 -14.91 4.24 -4.39
CA ARG A 39 -16.02 3.42 -3.89
C ARG A 39 -17.33 4.15 -4.10
N VAL A 40 -18.26 3.52 -4.80
CA VAL A 40 -19.61 4.04 -5.05
C VAL A 40 -20.57 3.34 -4.11
N PHE A 41 -21.39 4.14 -3.44
CA PHE A 41 -22.48 3.66 -2.60
C PHE A 41 -23.81 3.97 -3.26
N ASP A 42 -24.69 2.98 -3.28
CA ASP A 42 -26.10 3.16 -3.59
C ASP A 42 -26.90 3.03 -2.29
N TYR A 43 -28.11 3.59 -2.35
CA TYR A 43 -29.05 3.62 -1.24
C TYR A 43 -30.40 3.14 -1.76
N ASP A 44 -30.94 2.11 -1.12
CA ASP A 44 -32.34 1.76 -1.27
C ASP A 44 -33.15 2.47 -0.18
N ILE A 45 -34.24 3.14 -0.58
CA ILE A 45 -35.08 3.92 0.33
C ILE A 45 -36.52 3.45 0.16
N VAL A 46 -37.00 2.73 1.17
CA VAL A 46 -38.37 2.25 1.22
C VAL A 46 -39.18 3.14 2.16
N LYS A 47 -40.29 3.69 1.65
CA LYS A 47 -41.27 4.43 2.45
C LYS A 47 -42.53 3.60 2.59
N THR A 48 -42.98 3.39 3.82
CA THR A 48 -44.27 2.77 4.11
C THR A 48 -45.16 3.72 4.88
N ALA A 49 -46.47 3.60 4.68
CA ALA A 49 -47.49 4.32 5.43
C ALA A 49 -48.24 3.32 6.30
N ASP A 50 -48.56 3.70 7.54
CA ASP A 50 -49.44 2.92 8.41
C ASP A 50 -50.44 3.85 9.11
N PRO A 51 -51.76 3.70 8.85
CA PRO A 51 -52.36 2.78 7.86
C PRO A 51 -52.11 3.24 6.42
N LEU A 52 -52.30 2.37 5.42
CA LEU A 52 -52.14 2.74 3.99
C LEU A 52 -53.30 3.60 3.47
N GLU A 53 -54.50 3.42 4.03
CA GLU A 53 -55.71 4.16 3.69
C GLU A 53 -56.56 4.35 4.96
N GLN A 54 -57.38 5.41 5.00
CA GLN A 54 -58.35 5.66 6.06
C GLN A 54 -59.65 6.21 5.47
N THR A 55 -60.79 5.79 6.02
CA THR A 55 -62.10 6.38 5.74
C THR A 55 -62.49 7.28 6.91
N ILE A 56 -62.82 8.53 6.63
CA ILE A 56 -63.20 9.54 7.62
C ILE A 56 -64.48 10.27 7.20
N TYR A 57 -65.15 10.93 8.15
CA TYR A 57 -66.32 11.78 7.84
C TYR A 57 -65.89 13.13 7.24
N PHE A 58 -66.83 13.81 6.57
CA PHE A 58 -66.57 15.03 5.78
C PHE A 58 -65.91 16.17 6.57
N THR A 59 -66.05 16.19 7.90
CA THR A 59 -65.49 17.24 8.77
C THR A 59 -64.23 16.81 9.54
N ASP A 60 -63.76 15.58 9.36
CA ASP A 60 -62.66 15.02 10.14
C ASP A 60 -61.31 15.14 9.40
N THR A 61 -60.23 14.93 10.15
CA THR A 61 -58.87 14.84 9.61
C THR A 61 -58.25 13.49 9.92
N ALA A 62 -57.57 12.89 8.94
CA ALA A 62 -56.78 11.68 9.10
C ALA A 62 -55.29 12.00 9.26
N THR A 63 -54.60 11.23 10.08
CA THR A 63 -53.14 11.25 10.20
C THR A 63 -52.55 9.93 9.75
N PHE A 64 -51.46 10.00 8.99
CA PHE A 64 -50.71 8.85 8.51
C PHE A 64 -49.33 8.82 9.17
N GLY A 65 -48.98 7.70 9.78
CA GLY A 65 -47.60 7.43 10.17
C GLY A 65 -46.80 7.01 8.93
N TYR A 66 -45.59 7.54 8.77
CA TYR A 66 -44.69 7.09 7.72
C TYR A 66 -43.39 6.57 8.32
N THR A 67 -42.96 5.41 7.84
CA THR A 67 -41.66 4.83 8.18
C THR A 67 -40.77 4.88 6.94
N LEU A 68 -39.54 5.35 7.12
CA LEU A 68 -38.50 5.34 6.09
C LEU A 68 -37.42 4.36 6.50
N GLN A 69 -37.16 3.36 5.65
CA GLN A 69 -36.02 2.47 5.78
C GLN A 69 -35.01 2.81 4.69
N VAL A 70 -33.79 3.14 5.11
CA VAL A 70 -32.68 3.46 4.20
C VAL A 70 -31.61 2.37 4.35
N THR A 71 -31.35 1.65 3.26
CA THR A 71 -30.31 0.62 3.21
C THR A 71 -29.18 1.09 2.32
N LYS A 72 -28.01 1.32 2.91
CA LYS A 72 -26.77 1.66 2.18
C LYS A 72 -26.01 0.40 1.80
N PHE A 73 -25.56 0.28 0.55
CA PHE A 73 -24.69 -0.81 0.11
C PHE A 73 -23.62 -0.32 -0.87
N ILE A 74 -22.55 -1.10 -0.98
CA ILE A 74 -21.48 -0.83 -1.95
C ILE A 74 -21.97 -1.29 -3.31
N LYS A 75 -22.07 -0.37 -4.26
CA LYS A 75 -22.45 -0.67 -5.64
C LYS A 75 -21.24 -1.18 -6.42
N GLU A 76 -20.12 -0.48 -6.30
CA GLU A 76 -18.94 -0.71 -7.11
C GLU A 76 -17.68 -0.16 -6.44
N GLU A 77 -16.55 -0.79 -6.72
CA GLU A 77 -15.21 -0.30 -6.44
C GLU A 77 -14.36 -0.36 -7.69
N TYR A 78 -13.64 0.72 -7.99
CA TYR A 78 -12.83 0.82 -9.20
C TYR A 78 -11.71 1.86 -9.03
N GLY A 79 -10.87 2.03 -10.05
CA GLY A 79 -9.80 3.03 -10.02
C GLY A 79 -8.68 2.70 -9.03
N PHE A 80 -8.46 1.41 -8.76
CA PHE A 80 -7.37 0.94 -7.92
C PHE A 80 -6.02 1.40 -8.50
N ALA A 81 -5.26 2.12 -7.70
CA ALA A 81 -3.95 2.63 -8.08
C ALA A 81 -2.98 2.58 -6.90
N VAL A 82 -1.71 2.39 -7.22
CA VAL A 82 -0.59 2.53 -6.28
C VAL A 82 0.44 3.44 -6.93
N GLY A 83 0.62 4.62 -6.35
CA GLY A 83 1.65 5.57 -6.73
C GLY A 83 2.74 5.62 -5.66
N GLY A 84 3.95 6.01 -6.04
CA GLY A 84 5.04 6.14 -5.09
C GLY A 84 6.37 6.41 -5.75
N THR A 85 7.39 6.50 -4.92
CA THR A 85 8.78 6.71 -5.34
C THR A 85 9.63 5.54 -4.88
N ILE A 86 10.57 5.15 -5.72
CA ILE A 86 11.67 4.25 -5.36
C ILE A 86 12.93 5.09 -5.38
N VAL A 87 13.63 5.13 -4.25
CA VAL A 87 14.89 5.85 -4.10
C VAL A 87 16.00 4.84 -3.85
N ILE A 88 17.02 4.89 -4.69
CA ILE A 88 18.26 4.13 -4.56
C ILE A 88 19.37 5.14 -4.40
N ALA A 89 20.08 5.09 -3.27
CA ALA A 89 21.23 5.96 -3.02
C ALA A 89 22.52 5.16 -3.17
N ASN A 90 23.57 5.77 -3.69
CA ASN A 90 24.90 5.17 -3.70
C ASN A 90 25.67 5.63 -2.45
N PRO A 91 25.93 4.74 -1.46
CA PRO A 91 26.71 5.09 -0.28
C PRO A 91 28.22 4.93 -0.49
N ALA A 92 28.66 4.36 -1.62
CA ALA A 92 30.06 4.07 -1.87
C ALA A 92 30.86 5.34 -2.21
N PRO A 93 32.16 5.40 -1.87
CA PRO A 93 33.05 6.51 -2.21
C PRO A 93 33.50 6.50 -3.69
N ILE A 94 32.78 5.75 -4.54
CA ILE A 94 33.04 5.61 -5.97
C ILE A 94 31.75 5.95 -6.72
N ASP A 95 31.89 6.59 -7.87
CA ASP A 95 30.74 7.02 -8.66
C ASP A 95 29.94 5.82 -9.21
N ALA A 96 28.61 5.92 -9.16
CA ALA A 96 27.70 4.96 -9.76
C ALA A 96 27.45 5.35 -11.22
N ASN A 97 28.28 4.86 -12.13
CA ASN A 97 28.08 5.07 -13.56
C ASN A 97 26.85 4.29 -14.04
N LEU A 98 25.82 5.02 -14.47
CA LEU A 98 24.65 4.43 -15.10
C LEU A 98 24.98 4.18 -16.58
N ALA A 99 24.87 2.93 -17.02
CA ALA A 99 24.86 2.64 -18.44
C ALA A 99 23.54 3.16 -19.03
N THR A 100 23.62 3.93 -20.11
CA THR A 100 22.44 4.22 -20.94
C THR A 100 21.88 2.92 -21.49
N ILE A 101 20.55 2.79 -21.41
CA ILE A 101 19.78 1.69 -22.00
C ILE A 101 19.63 1.94 -23.50
#